data_AF-A0A3B8NVD7-F1
#
_entry.id   AF-A0A3B8NVD7-F1
#
_cell.length_a   1.000
_cell.length_b   1.000
_cell.length_c   1.000
_cell.angle_alpha   90.00
_cell.angle_beta   90.00
_cell.angle_gamma   90.00
#
_symmetry.space_group_name_H-M   'P 1'
#
loop_
_entity.id
_entity.type
_entity.pdbx_description
1 polymer ?
#
loop_
_entity_poly.entity_id
_entity_poly.type
_entity_poly.pdbx_seq_one_letter_code
_entity_poly.pdbx_strand_id
1 'polypeptide(L)'
;MILFVTTADTDLLTADRAVQGLPGEFPEVKAYNPANLATEEEQGEILAAAGNADVVVLRLLGGKRAMPETFDPLVRLCHERGIPLIACPGHQEWDQELVTACTVPPSELDTVFSYLIRGGVPNFQNLFLFLSDSYLGSDYGHEAPAEVPWEGVYHPDEADGMDAETFVASRFQPDRPSVALLFYR
;
A
#
# COMPACT_ATOMS: atom_id res chain seq x y z
N MET A 1 7.18 -2.99 -13.17
CA MET A 1 5.96 -2.34 -12.65
C MET A 1 5.37 -3.16 -11.51
N ILE A 2 5.07 -2.51 -10.39
CA ILE A 2 4.27 -3.06 -9.29
C ILE A 2 2.81 -2.63 -9.52
N LEU A 3 1.88 -3.58 -9.52
CA LEU A 3 0.43 -3.28 -9.55
C LEU A 3 -0.15 -3.41 -8.14
N PHE A 4 -0.74 -2.33 -7.63
CA PHE A 4 -1.42 -2.30 -6.34
C PHE A 4 -2.92 -2.03 -6.52
N VAL A 5 -3.78 -2.96 -6.12
CA VAL A 5 -5.23 -2.81 -6.20
C VAL A 5 -5.81 -2.84 -4.80
N THR A 6 -6.52 -1.80 -4.39
CA THR A 6 -7.09 -1.69 -3.05
C THR A 6 -8.49 -1.11 -3.09
N THR A 7 -9.39 -1.61 -2.24
CA THR A 7 -10.74 -1.04 -2.08
C THR A 7 -10.77 0.16 -1.13
N ALA A 8 -9.64 0.53 -0.52
CA ALA A 8 -9.55 1.62 0.44
C ALA A 8 -8.86 2.84 -0.20
N ASP A 9 -9.58 3.94 -0.39
CA ASP A 9 -8.99 5.18 -0.93
C ASP A 9 -7.86 5.74 -0.04
N THR A 10 -7.92 5.49 1.28
CA THR A 10 -6.84 5.84 2.20
C THR A 10 -5.53 5.15 1.85
N ASP A 11 -5.58 3.93 1.33
CA ASP A 11 -4.40 3.20 0.89
C ASP A 11 -3.85 3.77 -0.41
N LEU A 12 -4.73 4.17 -1.35
CA LEU A 12 -4.29 4.85 -2.57
C LEU A 12 -3.58 6.16 -2.25
N LEU A 13 -4.15 6.98 -1.36
CA LEU A 13 -3.56 8.24 -0.92
C LEU A 13 -2.25 8.03 -0.14
N THR A 14 -2.12 6.91 0.58
CA THR A 14 -0.89 6.55 1.30
C THR A 14 0.17 6.03 0.34
N ALA A 15 -0.22 5.22 -0.63
CA ALA A 15 0.64 4.70 -1.68
C ALA A 15 1.22 5.83 -2.54
N ASP A 16 0.39 6.78 -2.97
CA ASP A 16 0.83 7.96 -3.74
C ASP A 16 1.89 8.77 -2.98
N ARG A 17 1.64 9.07 -1.70
CA ARG A 17 2.62 9.73 -0.83
C ARG A 17 3.89 8.90 -0.64
N ALA A 18 3.76 7.59 -0.48
CA ALA A 18 4.91 6.69 -0.34
C ALA A 18 5.81 6.74 -1.57
N VAL A 19 5.23 6.66 -2.78
CA VAL A 19 5.94 6.70 -4.05
C VAL A 19 6.74 8.00 -4.22
N GLN A 20 6.22 9.14 -3.76
CA GLN A 20 6.95 10.42 -3.81
C GLN A 20 8.25 10.43 -2.99
N GLY A 21 8.35 9.59 -1.96
CA GLY A 21 9.56 9.47 -1.13
C GLY A 21 10.46 8.27 -1.48
N LEU A 22 10.15 7.51 -2.54
CA LEU A 22 11.00 6.43 -3.01
C LEU A 22 12.25 6.97 -3.73
N PRO A 23 13.32 6.15 -3.86
CA PRO A 23 14.52 6.52 -4.61
C PRO A 23 14.19 6.96 -6.06
N GLY A 24 15.04 7.79 -6.66
CA GLY A 24 14.72 8.46 -7.93
C GLY A 24 14.28 7.53 -9.07
N GLU A 25 15.11 6.55 -9.46
CA GLU A 25 14.78 5.59 -10.53
C GLU A 25 13.97 4.38 -10.00
N PHE A 26 13.03 4.62 -9.08
CA PHE A 26 12.17 3.55 -8.57
C PHE A 26 11.23 3.02 -9.67
N PRO A 27 11.01 1.69 -9.77
CA PRO A 27 10.08 1.14 -10.74
C PRO A 27 8.66 1.68 -10.62
N GLU A 28 7.94 1.75 -11.74
CA GLU A 28 6.56 2.24 -11.75
C GLU A 28 5.66 1.45 -10.78
N VAL A 29 4.93 2.19 -9.93
CA VAL A 29 3.85 1.66 -9.09
C VAL A 29 2.53 2.17 -9.67
N LYS A 30 1.70 1.25 -10.16
CA LYS A 30 0.36 1.58 -10.66
C LYS A 30 -0.68 1.16 -9.64
N ALA A 31 -1.52 2.10 -9.20
CA ALA A 31 -2.48 1.87 -8.14
C ALA A 31 -3.92 2.09 -8.61
N TYR A 32 -4.84 1.19 -8.24
CA TYR A 32 -6.25 1.26 -8.61
C TYR A 32 -7.17 0.97 -7.42
N ASN A 33 -8.32 1.64 -7.40
CA ASN A 33 -9.46 1.19 -6.61
C ASN A 33 -10.53 0.64 -7.56
N PRO A 34 -10.87 -0.66 -7.48
CA PRO A 34 -11.81 -1.27 -8.40
C PRO A 34 -13.22 -0.66 -8.27
N ALA A 35 -13.58 -0.06 -7.13
CA ALA A 35 -14.85 0.63 -6.95
C ALA A 35 -14.93 1.96 -7.73
N ASN A 36 -13.80 2.53 -8.13
CA ASN A 36 -13.74 3.77 -8.90
C ASN A 36 -13.82 3.54 -10.42
N LEU A 37 -13.85 2.28 -10.87
CA LEU A 37 -13.91 1.88 -12.28
C LEU A 37 -15.33 1.39 -12.58
N ALA A 38 -16.15 2.22 -13.21
CA ALA A 38 -17.59 2.00 -13.34
C ALA A 38 -17.95 1.15 -14.57
N THR A 39 -17.08 1.13 -15.59
CA THR A 39 -17.34 0.49 -16.88
C THR A 39 -16.51 -0.79 -17.06
N GLU A 40 -16.99 -1.71 -17.91
CA GLU A 40 -16.23 -2.91 -18.28
C GLU A 40 -14.87 -2.57 -18.92
N GLU A 41 -14.80 -1.45 -19.66
CA GLU A 41 -13.57 -0.96 -20.28
C GLU A 41 -12.54 -0.54 -19.22
N GLU A 42 -12.95 0.26 -18.24
CA GLU A 42 -12.11 0.70 -17.12
C GLU A 42 -11.66 -0.49 -16.26
N GLN A 43 -12.55 -1.45 -15.99
CA GLN A 43 -12.20 -2.70 -15.31
C GLN A 43 -11.18 -3.53 -16.11
N GLY A 44 -11.25 -3.48 -17.44
CA GLY A 44 -10.26 -4.06 -18.35
C GLY A 44 -8.86 -3.47 -18.18
N GLU A 45 -8.73 -2.24 -17.70
CA GLU A 45 -7.42 -1.63 -17.42
C GLU A 45 -6.66 -2.36 -16.31
N ILE A 46 -7.35 -2.85 -15.27
CA ILE A 46 -6.71 -3.61 -14.19
C ILE A 46 -6.13 -4.90 -14.77
N LEU A 47 -6.87 -5.61 -15.63
CA LEU A 47 -6.39 -6.84 -16.26
C LEU A 47 -5.22 -6.57 -17.22
N ALA A 48 -5.30 -5.48 -18.00
CA ALA A 48 -4.22 -5.07 -18.89
C ALA A 48 -2.96 -4.68 -18.09
N ALA A 49 -3.11 -3.95 -16.99
CA ALA A 49 -2.01 -3.62 -16.09
C ALA A 49 -1.41 -4.88 -15.46
N ALA A 50 -2.25 -5.80 -14.97
CA ALA A 50 -1.79 -7.05 -14.38
C ALA A 50 -0.97 -7.87 -15.38
N GLY A 51 -1.37 -7.90 -16.67
CA GLY A 51 -0.62 -8.59 -17.71
C GLY A 51 0.79 -8.04 -17.98
N ASN A 52 1.09 -6.81 -17.56
CA ASN A 52 2.40 -6.14 -17.70
C ASN A 52 3.11 -5.94 -16.35
N ALA A 53 2.56 -6.45 -15.26
CA ALA A 53 3.12 -6.30 -13.92
C ALA A 53 4.20 -7.36 -13.65
N ASP A 54 5.23 -6.95 -12.90
CA ASP A 54 6.23 -7.88 -12.35
C ASP A 54 5.74 -8.49 -11.02
N VAL A 55 4.81 -7.82 -10.34
CA VAL A 55 4.11 -8.31 -9.14
C VAL A 55 2.76 -7.60 -8.99
N VAL A 56 1.75 -8.34 -8.53
CA VAL A 56 0.40 -7.84 -8.24
C VAL A 56 0.08 -8.01 -6.76
N VAL A 57 -0.31 -6.91 -6.12
CA VAL A 57 -0.78 -6.89 -4.74
C VAL A 57 -2.25 -6.44 -4.71
N LEU A 58 -3.10 -7.27 -4.12
CA LEU A 58 -4.52 -6.98 -3.90
C LEU A 58 -4.76 -6.77 -2.39
N ARG A 59 -5.42 -5.67 -2.02
CA ARG A 59 -5.93 -5.42 -0.66
C ARG A 59 -7.43 -5.17 -0.70
N LEU A 60 -8.21 -6.22 -0.45
CA LEU A 60 -9.65 -6.19 -0.71
C LEU A 60 -10.46 -6.27 0.61
N LEU A 61 -11.19 -5.21 0.92
CA LEU A 61 -12.26 -5.25 1.92
C LEU A 61 -13.45 -5.99 1.32
N GLY A 62 -13.87 -7.08 1.95
CA GLY A 62 -14.95 -7.94 1.43
C GLY A 62 -14.49 -9.05 0.48
N GLY A 63 -13.17 -9.30 0.41
CA GLY A 63 -12.60 -10.43 -0.34
C GLY A 63 -12.79 -10.31 -1.85
N LYS A 64 -12.86 -11.44 -2.55
CA LYS A 64 -13.03 -11.47 -4.01
C LYS A 64 -14.28 -10.74 -4.52
N ARG A 65 -15.31 -10.60 -3.67
CA ARG A 65 -16.58 -9.93 -4.01
C ARG A 65 -16.42 -8.44 -4.28
N ALA A 66 -15.32 -7.84 -3.85
CA ALA A 66 -14.96 -6.47 -4.19
C ALA A 66 -14.57 -6.29 -5.68
N MET A 67 -14.26 -7.40 -6.37
CA MET A 67 -13.85 -7.45 -7.76
C MET A 67 -14.59 -8.59 -8.48
N PRO A 68 -15.94 -8.56 -8.53
CA PRO A 68 -16.75 -9.72 -8.90
C PRO A 68 -16.44 -10.25 -10.31
N GLU A 69 -16.18 -9.35 -11.24
CA GLU A 69 -15.92 -9.71 -12.66
C GLU A 69 -14.43 -9.79 -13.00
N THR A 70 -13.55 -9.24 -12.16
CA THR A 70 -12.12 -9.09 -12.48
C THR A 70 -11.19 -9.96 -11.63
N PHE A 71 -11.62 -10.40 -10.45
CA PHE A 71 -10.77 -11.21 -9.55
C PHE A 71 -10.35 -12.53 -10.18
N ASP A 72 -11.31 -13.40 -10.55
CA ASP A 72 -10.98 -14.73 -11.08
C ASP A 72 -10.18 -14.67 -12.40
N PRO A 73 -10.51 -13.76 -13.36
CA PRO A 73 -9.67 -13.57 -14.55
C PRO A 73 -8.25 -13.08 -14.23
N LEU A 74 -8.07 -12.17 -13.26
CA LEU A 74 -6.77 -11.67 -12.84
C LEU A 74 -5.93 -12.77 -12.20
N VAL A 75 -6.52 -13.56 -11.30
CA VAL A 75 -5.84 -14.70 -10.66
C VAL A 75 -5.37 -15.69 -11.73
N ARG A 76 -6.27 -16.06 -12.65
CA ARG A 76 -5.94 -16.95 -13.76
C ARG A 76 -4.80 -16.40 -14.61
N LEU A 77 -4.86 -15.12 -14.97
CA LEU A 77 -3.82 -14.45 -15.76
C LEU A 77 -2.46 -14.50 -15.06
N CYS A 78 -2.42 -14.20 -13.75
CA CYS A 78 -1.18 -14.23 -12.97
C CYS A 78 -0.61 -15.65 -12.91
N HIS A 79 -1.46 -16.66 -12.68
CA HIS A 79 -1.06 -18.07 -12.64
C HIS A 79 -0.52 -18.54 -13.99
N GLU A 80 -1.20 -18.21 -15.09
CA GLU A 80 -0.78 -18.62 -16.44
C GLU A 80 0.54 -17.96 -16.88
N ARG A 81 0.80 -16.73 -16.43
CA ARG A 81 2.02 -15.97 -16.77
C ARG A 81 3.15 -16.11 -15.75
N GLY A 82 2.89 -16.75 -14.60
CA GLY A 82 3.85 -16.84 -13.51
C GLY A 82 4.12 -15.51 -12.81
N ILE A 83 3.15 -14.58 -12.82
CA ILE A 83 3.26 -13.30 -12.13
C ILE A 83 2.98 -13.52 -10.64
N PRO A 84 3.90 -13.09 -9.74
CA PRO A 84 3.67 -13.09 -8.30
C PRO A 84 2.38 -12.34 -7.94
N LEU A 85 1.47 -13.04 -7.26
CA LEU A 85 0.19 -12.52 -6.81
C LEU A 85 0.11 -12.64 -5.30
N ILE A 86 -0.17 -11.51 -4.64
CA ILE A 86 -0.30 -11.39 -3.20
C ILE A 86 -1.66 -10.77 -2.90
N ALA A 87 -2.58 -11.54 -2.32
CA ALA A 87 -3.93 -11.09 -2.03
C ALA A 87 -4.18 -11.07 -0.52
N CYS A 88 -4.39 -9.88 0.02
CA CYS A 88 -4.59 -9.61 1.43
C CYS A 88 -6.02 -9.12 1.70
N PRO A 89 -6.64 -9.57 2.82
CA PRO A 89 -7.89 -8.99 3.27
C PRO A 89 -7.67 -7.55 3.77
N GLY A 90 -8.74 -6.75 3.76
CA GLY A 90 -8.70 -5.40 4.31
C GLY A 90 -8.74 -5.32 5.85
N HIS A 91 -8.93 -6.45 6.54
CA HIS A 91 -8.98 -6.56 8.00
C HIS A 91 -8.05 -7.66 8.53
N GLN A 92 -7.91 -7.79 9.85
CA GLN A 92 -6.99 -8.74 10.50
C GLN A 92 -7.33 -10.22 10.27
N GLU A 93 -8.59 -10.54 9.95
CA GLU A 93 -8.99 -11.93 9.71
C GLU A 93 -8.60 -12.39 8.31
N TRP A 94 -7.99 -13.57 8.21
CA TRP A 94 -7.61 -14.20 6.95
C TRP A 94 -8.84 -14.61 6.13
N ASP A 95 -8.78 -14.33 4.83
CA ASP A 95 -9.76 -14.80 3.85
C ASP A 95 -9.17 -15.97 3.07
N GLN A 96 -9.82 -17.14 3.15
CA GLN A 96 -9.32 -18.36 2.52
C GLN A 96 -9.25 -18.25 0.99
N GLU A 97 -10.18 -17.55 0.35
CA GLU A 97 -10.19 -17.39 -1.11
C GLU A 97 -9.03 -16.51 -1.57
N LEU A 98 -8.73 -15.43 -0.83
CA LEU A 98 -7.57 -14.58 -1.11
C LEU A 98 -6.25 -15.33 -0.91
N VAL A 99 -6.12 -16.05 0.22
CA VAL A 99 -4.90 -16.82 0.52
C VAL A 99 -4.67 -17.90 -0.55
N THR A 100 -5.72 -18.57 -0.99
CA THR A 100 -5.62 -19.62 -2.04
C THR A 100 -5.22 -19.05 -3.40
N ALA A 101 -5.54 -17.79 -3.68
CA ALA A 101 -5.19 -17.14 -4.94
C ALA A 101 -3.69 -16.75 -5.02
N CYS A 102 -3.01 -16.62 -3.88
CA CYS A 102 -1.61 -16.20 -3.82
C CYS A 102 -0.68 -17.21 -4.49
N THR A 103 0.37 -16.71 -5.16
CA THR A 103 1.41 -17.54 -5.81
C THR A 103 2.77 -17.45 -5.14
N VAL A 104 2.86 -16.71 -4.04
CA VAL A 104 4.10 -16.43 -3.29
C VAL A 104 4.22 -17.31 -2.04
N PRO A 105 5.43 -17.47 -1.47
CA PRO A 105 5.61 -18.13 -0.18
C PRO A 105 4.78 -17.47 0.94
N PRO A 106 4.28 -18.26 1.93
CA PRO A 106 3.51 -17.71 3.05
C PRO A 106 4.23 -16.61 3.84
N SER A 107 5.56 -16.64 3.93
CA SER A 107 6.36 -15.62 4.60
C SER A 107 6.30 -14.25 3.91
N GLU A 108 6.24 -14.24 2.58
CA GLU A 108 6.13 -13.01 1.79
C GLU A 108 4.71 -12.44 1.90
N LEU A 109 3.69 -13.32 1.87
CA LEU A 109 2.30 -12.93 2.14
C LEU A 109 2.15 -12.29 3.53
N ASP A 110 2.71 -12.90 4.57
CA ASP A 110 2.67 -12.37 5.95
C ASP A 110 3.39 -11.02 6.07
N THR A 111 4.53 -10.87 5.38
CA THR A 111 5.30 -9.62 5.34
C THR A 111 4.51 -8.50 4.68
N VAL A 112 3.94 -8.75 3.50
CA VAL A 112 3.11 -7.77 2.79
C VAL A 112 1.87 -7.42 3.60
N PHE A 113 1.19 -8.41 4.17
CA PHE A 113 0.04 -8.20 5.03
C PHE A 113 0.39 -7.32 6.24
N SER A 114 1.56 -7.55 6.84
CA SER A 114 2.05 -6.78 7.98
C SER A 114 2.31 -5.30 7.66
N TYR A 115 2.87 -4.97 6.49
CA TYR A 115 2.98 -3.57 6.06
C TYR A 115 1.60 -2.94 5.87
N LEU A 116 0.70 -3.65 5.20
CA LEU A 116 -0.63 -3.14 4.87
C LEU A 116 -1.48 -2.90 6.11
N ILE A 117 -1.47 -3.82 7.08
CA ILE A 117 -2.28 -3.70 8.30
C ILE A 117 -1.77 -2.59 9.23
N ARG A 118 -0.44 -2.38 9.30
CA ARG A 118 0.17 -1.28 10.07
C ARG A 118 -0.04 0.06 9.37
N GLY A 119 -0.06 0.05 8.04
CA GLY A 119 -0.36 1.20 7.19
C GLY A 119 0.60 2.36 7.36
N GLY A 120 0.24 3.53 6.83
CA GLY A 120 1.08 4.72 6.90
C GLY A 120 2.20 4.75 5.85
N VAL A 121 2.67 5.96 5.56
CA VAL A 121 3.62 6.22 4.46
C VAL A 121 4.91 5.41 4.59
N PRO A 122 5.57 5.32 5.77
CA PRO A 122 6.80 4.55 5.90
C PRO A 122 6.63 3.05 5.63
N ASN A 123 5.50 2.45 6.03
CA ASN A 123 5.25 1.03 5.75
C ASN A 123 4.95 0.79 4.27
N PHE A 124 4.24 1.70 3.60
CA PHE A 124 4.00 1.58 2.16
C PHE A 124 5.29 1.78 1.35
N GLN A 125 6.19 2.66 1.79
CA GLN A 125 7.52 2.79 1.19
C GLN A 125 8.29 1.47 1.29
N ASN A 126 8.43 0.93 2.51
CA ASN A 126 9.13 -0.32 2.73
C ASN A 126 8.45 -1.53 2.06
N LEU A 127 7.11 -1.52 1.92
CA LEU A 127 6.38 -2.48 1.10
C LEU A 127 6.86 -2.42 -0.36
N PHE A 128 6.89 -1.24 -0.98
CA PHE A 128 7.31 -1.12 -2.38
C PHE A 128 8.79 -1.47 -2.57
N LEU A 129 9.66 -1.06 -1.64
CA LEU A 129 11.08 -1.46 -1.65
C LEU A 129 11.22 -2.99 -1.56
N PHE A 130 10.51 -3.63 -0.63
CA PHE A 130 10.47 -5.09 -0.48
C PHE A 130 10.03 -5.79 -1.77
N LEU A 131 8.95 -5.33 -2.39
CA LEU A 131 8.42 -5.91 -3.64
C LEU A 131 9.41 -5.72 -4.80
N SER A 132 10.03 -4.55 -4.88
CA SER A 132 11.03 -4.24 -5.90
C SER A 132 12.25 -5.15 -5.76
N ASP A 133 12.79 -5.29 -4.55
CA ASP A 133 13.96 -6.14 -4.28
C ASP A 133 13.64 -7.62 -4.53
N SER A 134 12.40 -8.04 -4.26
CA SER A 134 11.97 -9.43 -4.41
C SER A 134 11.71 -9.84 -5.86
N TYR A 135 11.13 -8.95 -6.68
CA TYR A 135 10.59 -9.34 -7.99
C TYR A 135 11.09 -8.52 -9.16
N LEU A 136 11.67 -7.34 -8.93
CA LEU A 136 12.14 -6.43 -9.99
C LEU A 136 13.68 -6.36 -10.07
N GLY A 137 14.39 -7.11 -9.22
CA GLY A 137 15.84 -7.24 -9.26
C GLY A 137 16.60 -6.01 -8.74
N SER A 138 15.96 -5.18 -7.92
CA SER A 138 16.64 -4.10 -7.20
C SER A 138 17.33 -4.60 -5.93
N ASP A 139 18.08 -3.70 -5.29
CA ASP A 139 18.73 -3.91 -3.99
C ASP A 139 18.70 -2.60 -3.19
N TYR A 140 17.50 -2.04 -3.03
CA TYR A 140 17.31 -0.80 -2.28
C TYR A 140 17.44 -1.01 -0.77
N GLY A 141 17.09 -2.21 -0.30
CA GLY A 141 16.91 -2.51 1.11
C GLY A 141 15.57 -2.01 1.63
N HIS A 142 15.01 -2.74 2.59
CA HIS A 142 13.74 -2.42 3.22
C HIS A 142 13.78 -2.74 4.72
N GLU A 143 13.11 -1.90 5.50
CA GLU A 143 12.96 -2.05 6.94
C GLU A 143 11.71 -2.85 7.28
N ALA A 144 11.76 -3.65 8.34
CA ALA A 144 10.62 -4.46 8.76
C ALA A 144 9.36 -3.60 9.06
N PRO A 145 8.14 -4.16 8.89
CA PRO A 145 6.90 -3.44 9.18
C PRO A 145 6.87 -2.86 10.61
N ALA A 146 6.69 -1.55 10.72
CA ALA A 146 6.75 -0.81 11.98
C ALA A 146 5.37 -0.36 12.45
N GLU A 147 5.15 -0.29 13.77
CA GLU A 147 3.92 0.31 14.31
C GLU A 147 3.87 1.78 13.96
N VAL A 148 2.71 2.24 13.48
CA VAL A 148 2.45 3.67 13.32
C VAL A 148 1.71 4.15 14.56
N PRO A 149 2.21 5.19 15.25
CA PRO A 149 1.53 5.78 16.39
C PRO A 149 0.07 6.14 16.08
N TRP A 150 -0.81 5.89 17.06
CA TRP A 150 -2.24 6.23 16.97
C TRP A 150 -2.50 7.73 16.98
N GLU A 151 -1.56 8.49 17.53
CA GLU A 151 -1.55 9.94 17.60
C GLU A 151 -0.13 10.45 17.36
N GLY A 152 -0.02 11.69 16.94
CA GLY A 152 1.26 12.33 16.69
C GLY A 152 1.08 13.79 16.29
N VAL A 153 2.20 14.47 16.07
CA VAL A 153 2.19 15.84 15.55
C VAL A 153 2.51 15.81 14.07
N TYR A 154 1.70 16.55 13.30
CA TYR A 154 1.92 16.79 11.89
C TYR A 154 2.19 18.28 11.65
N HIS A 155 3.20 18.56 10.85
CA HIS A 155 3.47 19.89 10.34
C HIS A 155 4.13 19.77 8.95
N PRO A 156 3.70 20.55 7.94
CA PRO A 156 4.18 20.38 6.55
C PRO A 156 5.69 20.58 6.38
N ASP A 157 6.32 21.35 7.27
CA ASP A 157 7.76 21.64 7.24
C ASP A 157 8.57 20.81 8.26
N GLU A 158 7.96 19.86 8.97
CA GLU A 158 8.67 18.99 9.92
C GLU A 158 8.68 17.54 9.45
N ALA A 159 9.66 16.78 9.90
CA ALA A 159 9.68 15.35 9.69
C ALA A 159 8.52 14.68 10.43
N ASP A 160 7.93 13.66 9.81
CA ASP A 160 6.92 12.81 10.44
C ASP A 160 7.48 12.15 11.72
N GLY A 161 6.61 11.99 12.72
CA GLY A 161 6.95 11.31 13.97
C GLY A 161 7.68 12.17 15.00
N MET A 162 7.77 13.50 14.78
CA MET A 162 8.22 14.42 15.83
C MET A 162 7.29 14.35 17.05
N ASP A 163 7.87 14.24 18.23
CA ASP A 163 7.10 14.24 19.48
C ASP A 163 6.55 15.64 19.80
N ALA A 164 5.44 15.67 20.55
CA ALA A 164 4.74 16.91 20.83
C ALA A 164 5.56 17.89 21.66
N GLU A 165 6.41 17.42 22.57
CA GLU A 165 7.23 18.29 23.42
C GLU A 165 8.30 19.00 22.58
N THR A 166 9.00 18.26 21.72
CA THR A 166 9.97 18.80 20.77
C THR A 166 9.32 19.76 19.77
N PHE A 167 8.13 19.43 19.26
CA PHE A 167 7.40 20.31 18.35
C PHE A 167 7.01 21.63 19.03
N VAL A 168 6.47 21.58 20.24
CA VAL A 168 6.12 22.78 21.01
C VAL A 168 7.37 23.60 21.31
N ALA A 169 8.45 22.97 21.76
CA ALA A 169 9.70 23.67 22.08
C ALA A 169 10.35 24.36 20.87
N SER A 170 10.20 23.78 19.67
CA SER A 170 10.79 24.31 18.43
C SER A 170 9.93 25.37 17.75
N ARG A 171 8.59 25.24 17.79
CA ARG A 171 7.68 26.09 17.00
C ARG A 171 6.90 27.12 17.81
N PHE A 172 6.64 26.88 19.10
CA PHE A 172 5.78 27.77 19.87
C PHE A 172 6.58 28.97 20.38
N GLN A 173 5.97 30.16 20.30
CA GLN A 173 6.58 31.39 20.77
C GLN A 173 5.80 31.89 22.01
N PRO A 174 6.46 32.17 23.14
CA PRO A 174 5.79 32.54 24.40
C PRO A 174 4.82 33.73 24.27
N ASP A 175 5.15 34.69 23.40
CA ASP A 175 4.39 35.93 23.24
C ASP A 175 3.33 35.85 22.12
N ARG A 176 3.04 34.66 21.59
CA ARG A 176 2.04 34.46 20.52
C ARG A 176 1.07 33.34 20.87
N PRO A 177 -0.25 33.56 20.68
CA PRO A 177 -1.21 32.48 20.84
C PRO A 177 -0.92 31.39 19.82
N SER A 178 -0.86 30.14 20.30
CA SER A 178 -0.71 28.95 19.47
C SER A 178 -2.06 28.23 19.41
N VAL A 179 -2.46 27.81 18.21
CA VAL A 179 -3.72 27.08 17.98
C VAL A 179 -3.36 25.69 17.47
N ALA A 180 -3.71 24.67 18.25
CA ALA A 180 -3.60 23.29 17.81
C ALA A 180 -4.85 22.91 16.99
N LEU A 181 -4.64 22.19 15.89
CA LEU A 181 -5.71 21.62 15.08
C LEU A 181 -5.73 20.11 15.32
N LEU A 182 -6.84 19.59 15.85
CA LEU A 182 -7.07 18.16 15.97
C LEU A 182 -7.86 17.68 14.75
N PHE A 183 -7.32 16.71 14.04
CA PHE A 183 -7.93 16.10 12.87
C PHE A 183 -7.61 14.61 12.84
N TYR A 184 -8.38 13.84 12.09
CA TYR A 184 -8.05 12.44 11.84
C TYR A 184 -6.78 12.34 11.02
N ARG A 185 -5.99 11.29 11.25
CA ARG A 185 -4.88 10.93 10.37
C ARG A 185 -5.36 10.72 8.93
#